data_AF-A0A4Q3M1F1-F1
#
_entry.id   AF-A0A4Q3M1F1-F1
#
_cell.length_a   1.000
_cell.length_b   1.000
_cell.length_c   1.000
_cell.angle_alpha   90.00
_cell.angle_beta   90.00
_cell.angle_gamma   90.00
#
_symmetry.space_group_name_H-M   'P 1'
#
loop_
_entity.id
_entity.type
_entity.pdbx_description
1 polymer ?
#
loop_
_entity_poly.entity_id
_entity_poly.type
_entity_poly.pdbx_seq_one_letter_code
_entity_poly.pdbx_strand_id
1 'polypeptide(L)'
;MVSNTVDDGNTLLFPDSGQSFTATTTAQIVKISLRPGDVFNGSLLIYDGSVGSGTTSVIGTPVYQQAGVSLPASTTGGPMQDIVLTTPFPVIAGNAYTFILQGPNNFYAAFSDPYAGGQFVLAYGNTTTVPSADLAFQVWAVAPGDPASAVSIPTLSQWGLIVMSALLGLLSLARMRRRSKP
;
A
#
# COMPACT_ATOMS: atom_id res chain seq x y z
N MET A 1 5.82 -3.31 -8.86
CA MET A 1 5.85 -1.87 -8.49
C MET A 1 5.38 -1.08 -9.68
N VAL A 2 4.49 -0.11 -9.46
CA VAL A 2 4.02 0.84 -10.48
C VAL A 2 4.48 2.23 -10.05
N SER A 3 5.05 3.02 -10.95
CA SER A 3 5.80 4.22 -10.56
C SER A 3 5.83 5.25 -11.67
N ASN A 4 5.64 6.51 -11.29
CA ASN A 4 6.07 7.70 -12.02
C ASN A 4 6.76 8.65 -11.03
N THR A 5 8.08 8.77 -11.08
CA THR A 5 8.79 9.69 -10.17
C THR A 5 9.04 11.07 -10.76
N VAL A 6 8.64 11.28 -12.01
CA VAL A 6 8.89 12.51 -12.76
C VAL A 6 7.85 13.56 -12.36
N ASP A 7 8.33 14.74 -12.00
CA ASP A 7 7.59 15.99 -12.06
C ASP A 7 8.40 16.96 -12.92
N ASP A 8 7.74 17.95 -13.52
CA ASP A 8 8.38 19.02 -14.32
C ASP A 8 8.38 20.36 -13.57
N GLY A 9 8.28 20.30 -12.23
CA GLY A 9 8.13 21.47 -11.36
C GLY A 9 6.71 22.03 -11.26
N ASN A 10 5.77 21.54 -12.06
CA ASN A 10 4.38 21.95 -11.96
C ASN A 10 3.67 21.25 -10.81
N THR A 11 2.60 21.89 -10.35
CA THR A 11 1.72 21.34 -9.32
C THR A 11 0.27 21.37 -9.77
N LEU A 12 -0.52 20.43 -9.26
CA LEU A 12 -1.96 20.35 -9.45
C LEU A 12 -2.65 20.69 -8.14
N LEU A 13 -3.30 21.86 -8.12
CA LEU A 13 -4.06 22.36 -6.98
C LEU A 13 -5.56 22.09 -7.20
N PHE A 14 -5.93 20.81 -7.17
CA PHE A 14 -7.31 20.40 -7.41
C PHE A 14 -7.80 19.47 -6.31
N PRO A 15 -8.83 19.85 -5.52
CA PRO A 15 -9.33 18.96 -4.49
C PRO A 15 -9.83 17.65 -5.11
N ASP A 16 -9.77 16.60 -4.30
CA ASP A 16 -10.36 15.30 -4.63
C ASP A 16 -9.83 14.70 -5.95
N SER A 17 -8.51 14.79 -6.10
CA SER A 17 -7.79 14.35 -7.28
C SER A 17 -6.84 13.20 -6.98
N GLY A 18 -6.38 12.53 -8.03
CA GLY A 18 -5.46 11.42 -7.91
C GLY A 18 -5.05 10.87 -9.27
N GLN A 19 -4.70 9.60 -9.30
CA GLN A 19 -4.08 8.97 -10.47
C GLN A 19 -4.61 7.55 -10.62
N SER A 20 -4.94 7.18 -11.85
CA SER A 20 -5.18 5.79 -12.20
C SER A 20 -3.89 5.08 -12.59
N PHE A 21 -3.87 3.77 -12.43
CA PHE A 21 -2.74 2.93 -12.79
C PHE A 21 -3.19 1.52 -13.12
N THR A 22 -2.44 0.83 -13.96
CA THR A 22 -2.65 -0.59 -14.28
C THR A 22 -1.71 -1.44 -13.45
N ALA A 23 -2.24 -2.38 -12.68
CA ALA A 23 -1.43 -3.28 -11.88
C ALA A 23 -0.65 -4.25 -12.78
N THR A 24 0.68 -4.30 -12.65
CA THR A 24 1.53 -5.18 -13.46
C THR A 24 1.64 -6.60 -12.91
N THR A 25 1.24 -6.82 -11.65
CA THR A 25 1.32 -8.09 -10.94
C THR A 25 0.13 -8.23 -9.99
N THR A 26 -0.35 -9.47 -9.80
CA THR A 26 -1.32 -9.77 -8.73
C THR A 26 -0.60 -9.72 -7.38
N ALA A 27 -1.04 -8.82 -6.50
CA ALA A 27 -0.28 -8.41 -5.32
C ALA A 27 -1.20 -7.75 -4.28
N GLN A 28 -0.63 -7.32 -3.16
CA GLN A 28 -1.30 -6.45 -2.19
C GLN A 28 -0.53 -5.13 -2.11
N ILE A 29 -1.21 -4.02 -2.39
CA ILE A 29 -0.69 -2.67 -2.17
C ILE A 29 -0.62 -2.43 -0.67
N VAL A 30 0.55 -2.01 -0.20
CA VAL A 30 0.80 -1.71 1.22
C VAL A 30 1.12 -0.25 1.45
N LYS A 31 1.53 0.45 0.39
CA LYS A 31 1.99 1.84 0.48
C LYS A 31 1.83 2.56 -0.85
N ILE A 32 1.38 3.80 -0.80
CA ILE A 32 1.36 4.73 -1.93
C ILE A 32 2.22 5.93 -1.54
N SER A 33 3.24 6.24 -2.33
CA SER A 33 4.09 7.40 -2.13
C SER A 33 3.72 8.49 -3.13
N LEU A 34 3.67 9.75 -2.69
CA LEU A 34 3.41 10.91 -3.54
C LEU A 34 4.43 12.02 -3.26
N ARG A 35 4.46 13.06 -4.07
CA ARG A 35 5.24 14.28 -3.80
C ARG A 35 4.31 15.48 -3.57
N PRO A 36 3.93 15.79 -2.31
CA PRO A 36 3.10 16.95 -2.01
C PRO A 36 3.86 18.26 -2.22
N GLY A 37 3.24 19.25 -2.85
CA GLY A 37 3.73 20.63 -2.92
C GLY A 37 3.52 21.40 -1.62
N ASP A 38 2.47 21.05 -0.88
CA ASP A 38 2.15 21.57 0.45
C ASP A 38 1.82 20.42 1.42
N VAL A 39 1.62 20.74 2.70
CA VAL A 39 1.12 19.77 3.68
C VAL A 39 -0.28 19.31 3.27
N PHE A 40 -0.46 18.01 3.12
CA PHE A 40 -1.76 17.40 2.82
C PHE A 40 -2.36 16.79 4.08
N ASN A 41 -3.65 17.06 4.34
CA ASN A 41 -4.45 16.42 5.36
C ASN A 41 -5.79 16.01 4.75
N GLY A 42 -6.12 14.72 4.76
CA GLY A 42 -7.34 14.24 4.12
C GLY A 42 -7.54 12.73 4.20
N SER A 43 -8.15 12.17 3.17
CA SER A 43 -8.43 10.73 3.06
C SER A 43 -7.87 10.15 1.77
N LEU A 44 -7.44 8.90 1.82
CA LEU A 44 -7.14 8.09 0.64
C LEU A 44 -8.37 7.24 0.29
N LEU A 45 -8.78 7.29 -0.97
CA LEU A 45 -9.82 6.45 -1.56
C LEU A 45 -9.18 5.62 -2.68
N ILE A 46 -9.58 4.36 -2.85
CA ILE A 46 -9.20 3.55 -4.02
C ILE A 46 -10.47 2.99 -4.67
N TYR A 47 -10.51 3.03 -5.98
CA TYR A 47 -11.59 2.53 -6.83
C TYR A 47 -11.05 1.45 -7.77
N ASP A 48 -11.93 0.51 -8.12
CA ASP A 48 -11.70 -0.35 -9.28
C ASP A 48 -11.94 0.44 -10.57
N GLY A 49 -11.08 0.26 -11.56
CA GLY A 49 -11.17 0.96 -12.86
C GLY A 49 -10.27 2.20 -12.96
N SER A 50 -10.24 2.77 -14.16
CA SER A 50 -9.31 3.84 -14.56
C SER A 50 -9.85 5.28 -14.41
N VAL A 51 -11.06 5.44 -13.88
CA VAL A 51 -11.79 6.73 -13.85
C VAL A 51 -12.35 7.01 -12.44
N GLY A 52 -11.70 6.50 -11.39
CA GLY A 52 -12.19 6.67 -10.01
C GLY A 52 -13.61 6.14 -9.83
N SER A 53 -14.53 7.01 -9.39
CA SER A 53 -15.96 6.73 -9.25
C SER A 53 -16.72 6.56 -10.59
N GLY A 54 -16.12 6.99 -11.70
CA GLY A 54 -16.76 7.08 -13.02
C GLY A 54 -17.75 8.24 -13.18
N THR A 55 -18.00 9.06 -12.15
CA THR A 55 -18.92 10.20 -12.20
C THR A 55 -18.28 11.45 -11.60
N THR A 56 -18.07 12.48 -12.42
CA THR A 56 -17.47 13.75 -11.99
C THR A 56 -18.21 14.35 -10.78
N SER A 57 -17.46 14.77 -9.78
CA SER A 57 -17.93 15.41 -8.54
C SER A 57 -18.82 14.53 -7.66
N VAL A 58 -18.87 13.22 -7.92
CA VAL A 58 -19.60 12.25 -7.10
C VAL A 58 -18.60 11.24 -6.53
N ILE A 59 -18.52 11.14 -5.21
CA ILE A 59 -17.58 10.22 -4.55
C ILE A 59 -17.86 8.75 -4.91
N GLY A 60 -19.13 8.35 -5.10
CA GLY A 60 -19.49 6.97 -5.36
C GLY A 60 -19.16 6.04 -4.19
N THR A 61 -18.76 4.80 -4.48
CA THR A 61 -18.41 3.80 -3.46
C THR A 61 -17.00 3.29 -3.72
N PRO A 62 -15.97 3.83 -3.03
CA PRO A 62 -14.62 3.32 -3.15
C PRO A 62 -14.53 1.89 -2.58
N VAL A 63 -13.69 1.06 -3.17
CA VAL A 63 -13.39 -0.29 -2.68
C VAL A 63 -12.41 -0.29 -1.50
N TYR A 64 -11.74 0.84 -1.27
CA TYR A 64 -10.90 1.08 -0.10
C TYR A 64 -10.99 2.53 0.35
N GLN A 65 -11.05 2.77 1.65
CA GLN A 65 -11.02 4.12 2.23
C GLN A 65 -10.18 4.15 3.51
N GLN A 66 -9.31 5.15 3.61
CA GLN A 66 -8.52 5.45 4.79
C GLN A 66 -8.58 6.95 5.09
N ALA A 67 -9.16 7.31 6.22
CA ALA A 67 -9.18 8.68 6.71
C ALA A 67 -7.90 9.03 7.49
N GLY A 68 -7.67 10.33 7.73
CA GLY A 68 -6.58 10.80 8.59
C GLY A 68 -5.20 10.67 7.94
N VAL A 69 -5.12 10.68 6.62
CA VAL A 69 -3.86 10.71 5.89
C VAL A 69 -3.24 12.10 6.05
N SER A 70 -1.99 12.14 6.53
CA SER A 70 -1.20 13.36 6.68
C SER A 70 0.14 13.17 5.97
N LEU A 71 0.44 14.04 5.00
CA LEU A 71 1.73 14.05 4.32
C LEU A 71 2.40 15.42 4.51
N PRO A 72 3.67 15.48 4.93
CA PRO A 72 4.39 16.74 4.96
C PRO A 72 4.65 17.25 3.53
N ALA A 73 4.88 18.55 3.39
CA ALA A 73 5.29 19.12 2.11
C ALA A 73 6.63 18.54 1.63
N SER A 74 6.81 18.51 0.31
CA SER A 74 8.06 18.19 -0.36
C SER A 74 8.40 19.32 -1.34
N THR A 75 9.44 19.13 -2.15
CA THR A 75 9.87 20.06 -3.19
C THR A 75 9.94 19.33 -4.53
N THR A 76 9.98 20.07 -5.64
CA THR A 76 10.29 19.57 -6.99
C THR A 76 11.50 18.63 -6.96
N GLY A 77 11.35 17.41 -7.49
CA GLY A 77 12.40 16.38 -7.47
C GLY A 77 12.81 15.87 -6.07
N GLY A 78 12.17 16.36 -5.00
CA GLY A 78 12.45 16.02 -3.61
C GLY A 78 11.94 14.62 -3.22
N PRO A 79 12.03 14.27 -1.92
CA PRO A 79 11.60 12.97 -1.43
C PRO A 79 10.09 12.79 -1.60
N MET A 80 9.68 11.56 -1.93
CA MET A 80 8.27 11.18 -1.85
C MET A 80 7.88 10.91 -0.40
N GLN A 81 6.62 11.18 -0.09
CA GLN A 81 5.99 11.00 1.20
C GLN A 81 5.04 9.81 1.14
N ASP A 82 5.05 9.00 2.19
CA ASP A 82 4.40 7.70 2.20
C ASP A 82 3.03 7.73 2.88
N ILE A 83 2.02 7.20 2.20
CA ILE A 83 0.77 6.75 2.78
C ILE A 83 0.88 5.24 2.98
N VAL A 84 1.07 4.81 4.22
CA VAL A 84 0.98 3.38 4.56
C VAL A 84 -0.48 2.99 4.69
N LEU A 85 -0.90 1.96 3.96
CA LEU A 85 -2.26 1.44 4.04
C LEU A 85 -2.43 0.64 5.34
N THR A 86 -3.45 0.98 6.09
CA THR A 86 -3.85 0.29 7.34
C THR A 86 -4.29 -1.15 7.10
N THR A 87 -4.84 -1.43 5.92
CA THR A 87 -5.18 -2.77 5.43
C THR A 87 -4.63 -2.90 4.02
N PRO A 88 -3.79 -3.90 3.72
CA PRO A 88 -3.28 -4.11 2.37
C PRO A 88 -4.42 -4.25 1.36
N PHE A 89 -4.30 -3.56 0.22
CA PHE A 89 -5.34 -3.55 -0.81
C PHE A 89 -4.99 -4.53 -1.95
N PRO A 90 -5.79 -5.59 -2.19
CA PRO A 90 -5.48 -6.58 -3.21
C PRO A 90 -5.66 -5.99 -4.61
N VAL A 91 -4.71 -6.30 -5.50
CA VAL A 91 -4.78 -5.96 -6.93
C VAL A 91 -4.51 -7.18 -7.78
N ILE A 92 -5.11 -7.22 -8.96
CA ILE A 92 -4.97 -8.30 -9.95
C ILE A 92 -4.18 -7.75 -11.14
N ALA A 93 -3.20 -8.52 -11.63
CA ALA A 93 -2.43 -8.14 -12.81
C ALA A 93 -3.33 -7.84 -14.01
N GLY A 94 -3.06 -6.75 -14.72
CA GLY A 94 -3.81 -6.29 -15.88
C GLY A 94 -5.04 -5.43 -15.55
N ASN A 95 -5.52 -5.42 -14.31
CA ASN A 95 -6.63 -4.55 -13.92
C ASN A 95 -6.16 -3.12 -13.67
N ALA A 96 -7.00 -2.16 -14.05
CA ALA A 96 -6.83 -0.76 -13.70
C ALA A 96 -7.46 -0.44 -12.34
N TYR A 97 -6.81 0.44 -11.60
CA TYR A 97 -7.24 0.96 -10.32
C TYR A 97 -7.01 2.46 -10.28
N THR A 98 -7.75 3.17 -9.44
CA THR A 98 -7.56 4.62 -9.25
C THR A 98 -7.46 4.92 -7.78
N PHE A 99 -6.43 5.64 -7.35
CA PHE A 99 -6.41 6.25 -6.03
C PHE A 99 -6.80 7.73 -6.12
N ILE A 100 -7.54 8.23 -5.13
CA ILE A 100 -7.95 9.64 -5.00
C ILE A 100 -7.60 10.13 -3.60
N LEU A 101 -7.02 11.33 -3.52
CA LEU A 101 -6.71 12.03 -2.29
C LEU A 101 -7.80 13.06 -2.05
N GLN A 102 -8.77 12.67 -1.23
CA GLN A 102 -9.90 13.50 -0.84
C GLN A 102 -9.46 14.58 0.15
N GLY A 103 -9.80 15.83 -0.16
CA GLY A 103 -9.42 17.03 0.58
C GLY A 103 -8.66 18.05 -0.27
N PRO A 104 -8.36 19.24 0.30
CA PRO A 104 -7.50 20.21 -0.34
C PRO A 104 -6.13 19.60 -0.59
N ASN A 105 -5.67 19.63 -1.83
CA ASN A 105 -4.43 19.00 -2.19
C ASN A 105 -3.64 19.85 -3.20
N ASN A 106 -2.32 19.71 -3.10
CA ASN A 106 -1.34 20.33 -3.98
C ASN A 106 -0.24 19.29 -4.19
N PHE A 107 -0.19 18.66 -5.36
CA PHE A 107 0.77 17.60 -5.66
C PHE A 107 1.61 17.94 -6.88
N TYR A 108 2.90 17.62 -6.83
CA TYR A 108 3.78 17.73 -7.97
C TYR A 108 3.38 16.73 -9.06
N ALA A 109 3.41 17.19 -10.30
CA ALA A 109 3.00 16.47 -11.48
C ALA A 109 3.94 16.76 -12.65
N ALA A 110 3.85 15.94 -13.69
CA ALA A 110 4.42 16.23 -15.00
C ALA A 110 3.29 16.43 -16.01
N PHE A 111 3.39 17.44 -16.88
CA PHE A 111 2.37 17.76 -17.90
C PHE A 111 2.70 17.15 -19.27
N SER A 112 3.54 16.12 -19.28
CA SER A 112 4.03 15.43 -20.46
C SER A 112 3.57 13.97 -20.56
N ASP A 113 2.61 13.55 -19.74
CA ASP A 113 2.11 12.16 -19.65
C ASP A 113 3.24 11.10 -19.63
N PRO A 114 4.22 11.19 -18.70
CA PRO A 114 5.32 10.23 -18.63
C PRO A 114 4.89 8.80 -18.26
N TYR A 115 3.64 8.60 -17.80
CA TYR A 115 3.14 7.30 -17.33
C TYR A 115 1.94 6.80 -18.13
N ALA A 116 2.23 6.10 -19.23
CA ALA A 116 1.24 5.47 -20.12
C ALA A 116 0.32 4.40 -19.46
N GLY A 117 0.56 4.02 -18.21
CA GLY A 117 -0.22 2.98 -17.52
C GLY A 117 -1.49 3.49 -16.84
N GLY A 118 -1.78 4.79 -16.93
CA GLY A 118 -2.96 5.43 -16.37
C GLY A 118 -3.06 6.89 -16.78
N GLN A 119 -3.81 7.66 -16.01
CA GLN A 119 -4.09 9.08 -16.25
C GLN A 119 -4.49 9.77 -14.94
N PHE A 120 -4.27 11.08 -14.86
CA PHE A 120 -4.78 11.92 -13.78
C PHE A 120 -6.32 11.90 -13.74
N VAL A 121 -6.87 11.87 -12.52
CA VAL A 121 -8.31 11.88 -12.27
C VAL A 121 -8.65 13.04 -11.33
N LEU A 122 -9.50 13.94 -11.81
CA LEU A 122 -10.00 15.10 -11.07
C LEU A 122 -11.40 14.84 -10.51
N ALA A 123 -11.70 15.37 -9.32
CA ALA A 123 -13.04 15.39 -8.74
C ALA A 123 -13.73 14.02 -8.83
N TYR A 124 -13.03 12.98 -8.37
CA TYR A 124 -13.46 11.58 -8.36
C TYR A 124 -13.71 10.90 -9.72
N GLY A 125 -13.69 11.58 -10.86
CA GLY A 125 -14.03 10.91 -12.14
C GLY A 125 -13.84 11.68 -13.43
N ASN A 126 -13.29 12.89 -13.39
CA ASN A 126 -13.01 13.68 -14.58
C ASN A 126 -11.56 13.47 -15.05
N THR A 127 -11.38 12.87 -16.22
CA THR A 127 -10.07 12.66 -16.85
C THR A 127 -9.80 13.63 -18.01
N THR A 128 -10.74 14.53 -18.30
CA THR A 128 -10.71 15.37 -19.51
C THR A 128 -10.15 16.76 -19.28
N THR A 129 -10.20 17.27 -18.04
CA THR A 129 -9.74 18.63 -17.72
C THR A 129 -8.22 18.77 -17.79
N VAL A 130 -7.48 17.73 -17.39
CA VAL A 130 -6.01 17.73 -17.43
C VAL A 130 -5.53 16.40 -18.00
N PRO A 131 -5.77 16.14 -19.30
CA PRO A 131 -5.64 14.80 -19.88
C PRO A 131 -4.18 14.34 -20.03
N SER A 132 -3.21 15.25 -19.95
CA SER A 132 -1.78 14.97 -20.15
C SER A 132 -0.95 15.12 -18.89
N ALA A 133 -1.59 15.20 -17.72
CA ALA A 133 -0.88 15.27 -16.46
C ALA A 133 -0.78 13.91 -15.81
N ASP A 134 0.36 13.65 -15.19
CA ASP A 134 0.56 12.55 -14.25
C ASP A 134 1.12 13.07 -12.93
N LEU A 135 0.59 12.58 -11.82
CA LEU A 135 1.20 12.82 -10.51
C LEU A 135 2.58 12.18 -10.44
N ALA A 136 3.46 12.75 -9.61
CA ALA A 136 4.65 12.04 -9.15
C ALA A 136 4.23 11.07 -8.02
N PHE A 137 4.17 9.77 -8.33
CA PHE A 137 3.70 8.72 -7.42
C PHE A 137 4.46 7.40 -7.53
N GLN A 138 4.37 6.59 -6.47
CA GLN A 138 4.80 5.19 -6.46
C GLN A 138 3.79 4.32 -5.73
N VAL A 139 3.45 3.18 -6.32
CA VAL A 139 2.62 2.14 -5.70
C VAL A 139 3.51 0.96 -5.34
N TRP A 140 3.63 0.73 -4.04
CA TRP A 140 4.38 -0.39 -3.48
C TRP A 140 3.42 -1.53 -3.17
N ALA A 141 3.70 -2.66 -3.81
CA ALA A 141 2.94 -3.87 -3.60
C ALA A 141 3.88 -5.00 -3.22
N VAL A 142 3.41 -5.85 -2.31
CA VAL A 142 4.06 -7.11 -1.94
C VAL A 142 3.29 -8.24 -2.60
N ALA A 143 3.95 -9.36 -2.90
CA ALA A 143 3.23 -10.56 -3.31
C ALA A 143 2.14 -10.86 -2.27
N PRO A 144 0.96 -11.37 -2.69
CA PRO A 144 -0.04 -11.79 -1.72
C PRO A 144 0.67 -12.76 -0.77
N GLY A 145 0.77 -12.39 0.50
CA GLY A 145 1.34 -13.31 1.48
C GLY A 145 0.50 -14.59 1.42
N ASP A 146 1.15 -15.74 1.35
CA ASP A 146 0.55 -16.92 1.96
C ASP A 146 0.08 -16.46 3.35
N PRO A 147 -1.20 -16.70 3.72
CA PRO A 147 -1.79 -16.16 4.93
C PRO A 147 -0.80 -16.37 6.06
N ALA A 148 -0.22 -15.24 6.53
CA ALA A 148 1.05 -15.16 7.25
C ALA A 148 1.41 -16.51 7.83
N SER A 149 2.36 -17.26 7.25
CA SER A 149 2.79 -18.58 7.72
C SER A 149 2.66 -18.57 9.23
N ALA A 150 1.57 -19.16 9.74
CA ALA A 150 1.20 -18.96 11.12
C ALA A 150 2.46 -19.31 11.87
N VAL A 151 3.04 -18.37 12.63
CA VAL A 151 4.21 -18.67 13.48
C VAL A 151 3.83 -19.99 14.10
N SER A 152 4.55 -21.06 13.75
CA SER A 152 4.03 -22.41 13.93
C SER A 152 3.97 -22.65 15.43
N ILE A 153 2.84 -22.28 16.03
CA ILE A 153 2.57 -22.53 17.43
C ILE A 153 2.59 -24.04 17.48
N PRO A 154 3.54 -24.64 18.22
CA PRO A 154 3.64 -26.07 18.23
C PRO A 154 2.27 -26.63 18.61
N THR A 155 1.81 -27.64 17.89
CA THR A 155 0.53 -28.27 18.22
C THR A 155 0.61 -28.81 19.66
N LEU A 156 -0.54 -29.04 20.32
CA LEU A 156 -0.56 -29.66 21.65
C LEU A 156 0.27 -30.96 21.70
N SER A 157 0.32 -31.72 20.60
CA SER A 157 1.15 -32.91 20.48
C SER A 157 2.66 -32.62 20.40
N GLN A 158 3.07 -31.52 19.75
CA GLN A 158 4.47 -31.11 19.71
C GLN A 158 4.95 -30.59 21.07
N TRP A 159 4.11 -29.83 21.79
CA TRP A 159 4.38 -29.49 23.20
C TRP A 159 4.49 -30.75 24.07
N GLY A 160 3.58 -31.72 23.87
CA GLY A 160 3.63 -33.00 24.57
C GLY A 160 4.94 -33.75 24.35
N LEU A 161 5.46 -33.78 23.12
CA LEU A 161 6.74 -34.40 22.79
C LEU A 161 7.94 -33.68 23.43
N ILE A 162 7.94 -32.34 23.46
CA ILE A 162 8.99 -31.55 24.11
C ILE A 162 9.01 -31.84 25.62
N VAL A 163 7.84 -31.88 26.27
CA VAL A 163 7.74 -32.19 27.70
C VAL A 163 8.16 -33.64 27.98
N MET A 164 7.73 -34.60 27.16
CA MET A 164 8.07 -36.01 27.35
C MET A 164 9.57 -36.27 27.19
N SER A 165 10.20 -35.65 26.18
CA SER A 165 11.65 -35.77 25.96
C SER A 165 12.47 -35.14 27.10
N ALA A 166 12.02 -33.99 27.63
CA ALA A 166 12.63 -33.39 28.82
C ALA A 166 12.53 -34.30 30.06
N LEU A 167 11.36 -34.91 30.30
CA LEU A 167 11.15 -35.84 31.42
C LEU A 167 12.03 -37.10 31.30
N LEU A 168 12.13 -37.68 30.10
CA LEU A 168 13.00 -38.83 29.84
C LEU A 168 14.48 -38.49 30.04
N GLY A 169 14.91 -37.29 29.64
CA GLY A 169 16.27 -36.79 29.90
C GLY A 169 16.57 -36.69 31.40
N LEU A 170 15.66 -36.11 32.18
CA LEU A 170 15.80 -35.96 33.64
C LEU A 170 15.84 -37.31 34.36
N LEU A 171 14.98 -38.26 33.96
CA LEU A 171 14.99 -39.61 34.51
C LEU A 171 16.30 -40.34 34.22
N SER A 172 16.84 -40.18 33.02
CA SER A 172 18.13 -40.76 32.61
C SER A 172 19.28 -40.20 33.44
N LEU A 173 19.33 -38.88 33.63
CA LEU A 173 20.31 -38.21 34.49
C LEU A 173 20.20 -38.65 35.97
N ALA A 174 18.99 -38.76 36.50
CA ALA A 174 18.77 -39.22 37.87
C ALA A 174 19.27 -40.66 38.10
N ARG A 175 19.07 -41.55 37.10
CA ARG A 175 19.55 -42.94 37.15
C ARG A 175 21.07 -43.03 37.11
N MET A 176 21.73 -42.20 36.28
CA MET A 176 23.19 -42.12 36.23
C MET A 176 23.77 -41.63 37.57
N ARG A 177 23.15 -40.63 38.19
CA ARG A 177 23.58 -40.09 39.49
C ARG A 177 23.49 -41.11 40.63
N ARG A 178 22.51 -42.02 40.59
CA ARG A 178 22.39 -43.09 41.61
C ARG A 178 23.46 -44.18 41.46
N ARG A 179 23.94 -44.43 40.25
CA ARG A 179 24.98 -45.44 39.97
C ARG A 179 26.41 -44.94 40.23
N SER A 180 26.58 -43.64 40.38
CA SER A 180 27.89 -42.99 40.58
C SER A 180 28.20 -42.67 42.04
N LYS A 181 27.35 -43.08 42.99
CA LYS A 181 27.72 -43.11 44.41
C LYS A 181 28.33 -44.49 44.72
N PRO A 182 29.64 -44.58 45.05
CA PRO A 182 30.27 -45.81 45.53
C PRO A 182 29.73 -46.22 46.91
#